data_AF-A0A8J2PCI9-F1
#
_entry.id   AF-A0A8J2PCI9-F1
#
_cell.length_a   1.000
_cell.length_b   1.000
_cell.length_c   1.000
_cell.angle_alpha   90.00
_cell.angle_beta   90.00
_cell.angle_gamma   90.00
#
_symmetry.space_group_name_H-M   'P 1'
#
loop_
_entity.id
_entity.type
_entity.pdbx_description
1 polymer ?
#
loop_
_entity_poly.entity_id
_entity_poly.type
_entity_poly.pdbx_seq_one_letter_code
_entity_poly.pdbx_strand_id
1 'polypeptide(L)'
;MSLDDPFIVVKDEVCKALGRTRELFQHWSENCQGSNEVSEWVASQLRNGLRSLEWDLDDLEATLAIAKRQGLRDNKEISSRLNFIIKTRQEIQISIILWRNWEIKR
;
A
#
# COMPACT_ATOMS: atom_id res chain seq x y z
N MET A 1 7.38 11.25 -26.98
CA MET A 1 7.35 10.84 -25.56
C MET A 1 6.85 9.41 -25.54
N SER A 2 7.64 8.46 -25.04
CA SER A 2 7.10 7.12 -24.76
C SER A 2 6.11 7.28 -23.60
N LEU A 3 4.89 6.78 -23.76
CA LEU A 3 3.98 6.61 -22.64
C LEU A 3 4.61 5.52 -21.76
N ASP A 4 5.15 5.90 -20.61
CA ASP A 4 5.60 4.92 -19.61
C ASP A 4 4.45 3.98 -19.27
N ASP A 5 4.73 2.68 -19.10
CA ASP A 5 3.70 1.69 -18.80
C ASP A 5 2.96 2.12 -17.52
N PRO A 6 1.64 2.37 -17.56
CA PRO A 6 0.90 2.90 -16.42
C PRO A 6 1.05 2.05 -15.15
N PHE A 7 1.21 0.72 -15.31
CA PHE A 7 1.44 -0.15 -14.17
C PHE A 7 2.78 0.12 -13.48
N ILE A 8 3.83 0.41 -14.25
CA ILE A 8 5.16 0.67 -13.70
C ILE A 8 5.16 2.00 -12.93
N VAL A 9 4.48 3.01 -13.48
CA VAL A 9 4.31 4.31 -12.81
C VAL A 9 3.58 4.14 -11.48
N VAL A 10 2.41 3.51 -11.48
CA VAL A 10 1.62 3.31 -10.25
C VAL A 10 2.34 2.37 -9.28
N LYS A 11 3.04 1.35 -9.77
CA LYS A 11 3.88 0.49 -8.92
C LYS A 11 4.92 1.31 -8.15
N ASP A 12 5.60 2.26 -8.81
CA ASP A 12 6.59 3.11 -8.16
C ASP A 12 5.95 4.06 -7.14
N GLU A 13 4.77 4.59 -7.44
CA GLU A 13 3.98 5.42 -6.51
C GLU A 13 3.56 4.62 -5.27
N VAL A 14 3.06 3.39 -5.47
CA VAL A 14 2.74 2.44 -4.40
C VAL A 14 3.98 2.15 -3.54
N CYS A 15 5.14 1.90 -4.16
CA CYS A 15 6.39 1.67 -3.40
C CYS A 15 6.77 2.89 -2.54
N LYS A 16 6.66 4.10 -3.10
CA LYS A 16 6.94 5.35 -2.37
C LYS A 16 5.93 5.60 -1.25
N ALA A 17 4.65 5.38 -1.49
CA ALA A 17 3.60 5.53 -0.48
C ALA A 17 3.75 4.50 0.65
N LEU A 18 4.11 3.26 0.33
CA LEU A 18 4.40 2.22 1.31
C LEU A 18 5.63 2.57 2.16
N GLY A 19 6.69 3.07 1.54
CA GLY A 19 7.88 3.58 2.27
C GLY A 19 7.53 4.67 3.27
N ARG A 20 6.79 5.71 2.83
CA ARG A 20 6.31 6.78 3.72
C ARG A 20 5.44 6.25 4.86
N THR A 21 4.57 5.29 4.58
CA THR A 21 3.68 4.67 5.58
C THR A 21 4.48 3.93 6.65
N ARG A 22 5.56 3.21 6.27
CA ARG A 22 6.46 2.54 7.21
C ARG A 22 7.22 3.53 8.09
N GLU A 23 7.78 4.57 7.50
CA GLU A 23 8.51 5.62 8.24
C GLU A 23 7.58 6.31 9.25
N LEU A 24 6.36 6.62 8.84
CA LEU A 24 5.35 7.22 9.70
C LEU A 24 4.96 6.30 10.87
N PHE A 25 4.77 5.01 10.61
CA PHE A 25 4.49 4.01 11.65
C PHE A 25 5.64 3.86 12.64
N GLN A 26 6.89 3.82 12.15
CA GLN A 26 8.06 3.75 13.01
C GLN A 26 8.17 4.99 13.91
N HIS A 27 8.09 6.19 13.32
CA HIS A 27 8.16 7.45 14.05
C HIS A 27 7.06 7.52 15.11
N TRP A 28 5.83 7.13 14.76
CA TRP A 28 4.72 7.04 15.69
C TRP A 28 4.99 6.06 16.84
N SER A 29 5.46 4.85 16.53
CA SER A 29 5.72 3.80 17.53
C SER A 29 6.79 4.20 18.54
N GLU A 30 7.79 4.99 18.11
CA GLU A 30 8.88 5.46 18.97
C GLU A 30 8.48 6.67 19.83
N ASN A 31 7.60 7.55 19.33
CA ASN A 31 7.33 8.85 19.94
C ASN A 31 5.96 8.97 20.63
N CYS A 32 5.01 8.05 20.40
CA CYS A 32 3.67 8.14 20.98
C CYS A 32 3.55 7.46 22.34
N GLN A 33 4.08 8.09 23.40
CA GLN A 33 3.93 7.64 24.79
C GLN A 33 2.57 7.96 25.45
N GLY A 34 1.60 8.52 24.72
CA GLY A 34 0.26 8.85 25.26
C GLY A 34 -0.74 9.37 24.20
N SER A 35 -2.01 9.53 24.57
CA SER A 35 -3.05 10.07 23.68
C SER A 35 -2.93 11.59 23.61
N ASN A 36 -2.12 12.09 22.67
CA ASN A 36 -2.04 13.51 22.35
C ASN A 36 -2.48 13.76 20.89
N GLU A 37 -2.84 15.00 20.58
CA GLU A 37 -3.32 15.43 19.26
C GLU A 37 -2.38 15.01 18.11
N VAL A 38 -1.07 15.03 18.37
CA VAL A 38 -0.05 14.58 17.40
C VAL A 38 -0.18 13.08 17.10
N SER A 39 -0.40 12.24 18.11
CA SER A 39 -0.60 10.80 17.96
C SER A 39 -1.85 10.49 17.14
N GLU A 40 -2.95 11.22 17.39
CA GLU A 40 -4.19 11.07 16.64
C GLU A 40 -4.06 11.55 15.19
N TRP A 41 -3.35 12.67 14.96
CA TRP A 41 -3.05 13.16 13.62
C TRP A 41 -2.20 12.17 12.84
N VAL A 42 -1.12 11.64 13.43
CA VAL A 42 -0.26 10.63 12.78
C VAL A 42 -1.06 9.36 12.47
N ALA A 43 -1.92 8.91 13.40
CA ALA A 43 -2.80 7.76 13.17
C ALA A 43 -3.82 8.02 12.05
N SER A 44 -4.29 9.26 11.87
CA SER A 44 -5.15 9.64 10.74
C SER A 44 -4.38 9.60 9.42
N GLN A 45 -3.16 10.14 9.38
CA GLN A 45 -2.30 10.09 8.20
C GLN A 45 -1.99 8.66 7.79
N LEU A 46 -1.68 7.78 8.75
CA LEU A 46 -1.42 6.36 8.49
C LEU A 46 -2.64 5.66 7.89
N ARG A 47 -3.83 5.88 8.46
CA ARG A 47 -5.09 5.30 7.95
C ARG A 47 -5.42 5.77 6.54
N ASN A 48 -5.18 7.04 6.24
CA ASN A 48 -5.42 7.59 4.91
C ASN A 48 -4.41 7.05 3.88
N GLY A 49 -3.14 6.94 4.26
CA GLY A 49 -2.10 6.35 3.41
C GLY A 49 -2.38 4.88 3.07
N LEU A 50 -2.73 4.07 4.08
CA LEU A 50 -3.09 2.66 3.89
C LEU A 50 -4.32 2.50 2.99
N ARG A 51 -5.37 3.33 3.18
CA ARG A 51 -6.56 3.30 2.32
C ARG A 51 -6.26 3.68 0.87
N SER A 52 -5.44 4.71 0.66
CA SER A 52 -5.02 5.11 -0.69
C SER A 52 -4.30 3.96 -1.39
N LEU A 53 -3.40 3.28 -0.67
CA LEU A 53 -2.69 2.11 -1.19
C LEU A 53 -3.63 0.95 -1.53
N GLU A 54 -4.67 0.69 -0.72
CA GLU A 54 -5.66 -0.34 -1.04
C GLU A 54 -6.38 -0.04 -2.35
N TRP A 55 -6.80 1.21 -2.57
CA TRP A 55 -7.43 1.63 -3.82
C TRP A 55 -6.50 1.52 -5.03
N ASP A 56 -5.24 1.96 -4.90
CA ASP A 56 -4.25 1.84 -5.97
C ASP A 56 -4.05 0.37 -6.39
N LEU A 57 -4.04 -0.55 -5.41
CA LEU A 57 -3.89 -1.99 -5.66
C LEU A 57 -5.14 -2.60 -6.31
N ASP A 58 -6.33 -2.17 -5.93
CA ASP A 58 -7.59 -2.58 -6.56
C ASP A 58 -7.63 -2.16 -8.04
N ASP A 59 -7.23 -0.93 -8.35
CA ASP A 59 -7.17 -0.42 -9.73
C ASP A 59 -6.11 -1.16 -10.57
N LEU A 60 -4.94 -1.44 -9.99
CA LEU A 60 -3.91 -2.25 -10.63
C LEU A 60 -4.41 -3.67 -10.93
N GLU A 61 -5.14 -4.30 -10.01
CA GLU A 61 -5.68 -5.63 -10.21
C GLU A 61 -6.79 -5.65 -11.28
N ALA A 62 -7.69 -4.66 -11.27
CA ALA A 62 -8.73 -4.51 -12.29
C ALA A 62 -8.11 -4.33 -13.69
N THR A 63 -7.10 -3.48 -13.81
CA THR A 63 -6.35 -3.26 -15.06
C THR A 63 -5.66 -4.54 -15.53
N LEU A 64 -5.04 -5.28 -14.60
CA LEU A 64 -4.38 -6.55 -14.90
C LEU A 64 -5.36 -7.62 -15.37
N ALA A 65 -6.56 -7.68 -14.77
CA ALA A 65 -7.62 -8.61 -15.17
C ALA A 65 -8.10 -8.34 -16.61
N ILE A 66 -8.22 -7.06 -17.00
CA ILE A 66 -8.55 -6.66 -18.37
C ILE A 66 -7.42 -7.08 -19.32
N ALA A 67 -6.16 -6.76 -18.99
CA ALA A 67 -5.01 -7.10 -19.81
C ALA A 67 -4.88 -8.62 -20.04
N LYS A 68 -5.15 -9.43 -19.00
CA LYS A 68 -5.17 -10.89 -19.08
C LYS A 68 -6.30 -11.39 -20.00
N ARG A 69 -7.52 -10.85 -19.87
CA ARG A 69 -8.68 -11.26 -20.68
C ARG A 69 -8.47 -10.96 -22.16
N GLN A 70 -7.84 -9.84 -22.48
CA GLN A 70 -7.60 -9.40 -23.85
C GLN A 70 -6.30 -9.96 -24.47
N GLY A 71 -5.50 -10.71 -23.70
CA GLY A 71 -4.22 -11.24 -24.19
C GLY A 71 -3.18 -10.16 -24.50
N LEU A 72 -3.27 -8.99 -23.84
CA LEU A 72 -2.39 -7.84 -24.11
C LEU A 72 -0.98 -7.96 -23.52
N ARG A 73 -0.76 -8.98 -22.67
CA ARG A 73 0.48 -9.24 -21.94
C ARG A 73 0.66 -10.75 -21.77
N ASP A 74 1.90 -11.20 -21.66
CA ASP A 74 2.20 -12.62 -21.48
C ASP A 74 1.92 -13.11 -20.04
N ASN A 75 1.74 -14.42 -19.88
CA ASN A 75 1.39 -15.03 -18.59
C ASN A 75 2.46 -14.82 -17.51
N LYS A 76 3.74 -14.73 -17.87
CA LYS A 76 4.84 -14.51 -16.91
C LYS A 76 4.78 -13.08 -16.39
N GLU A 77 4.54 -12.11 -17.27
CA GLU A 77 4.35 -10.72 -16.90
C GLU A 77 3.11 -10.54 -16.00
N ILE A 78 1.96 -11.10 -16.40
CA ILE A 78 0.74 -11.08 -15.57
C ILE A 78 1.02 -11.66 -14.18
N SER A 79 1.72 -12.80 -14.10
CA SER A 79 2.03 -13.45 -12.82
C SER A 79 2.96 -12.60 -11.94
N SER A 80 3.96 -11.93 -12.54
CA SER A 80 4.87 -11.04 -11.84
C SER A 80 4.13 -9.82 -11.24
N ARG A 81 3.27 -9.19 -12.04
CA ARG A 81 2.44 -8.05 -11.64
C ARG A 81 1.46 -8.44 -10.52
N LEU A 82 0.80 -9.59 -10.63
CA LEU A 82 -0.10 -10.12 -9.60
C LEU A 82 0.65 -10.43 -8.29
N ASN A 83 1.83 -11.04 -8.37
CA ASN A 83 2.65 -11.34 -7.20
C ASN A 83 3.07 -10.06 -6.45
N PHE A 84 3.37 -8.98 -7.17
CA PHE A 84 3.60 -7.68 -6.55
C PHE A 84 2.35 -7.20 -5.78
N ILE A 85 1.18 -7.18 -6.42
CA ILE A 85 -0.09 -6.75 -5.79
C ILE A 85 -0.36 -7.56 -4.51
N ILE A 86 -0.26 -8.89 -4.59
CA ILE A 86 -0.52 -9.78 -3.44
C ILE A 86 0.44 -9.51 -2.29
N LYS A 87 1.74 -9.40 -2.57
CA LYS A 87 2.76 -9.13 -1.54
C LYS A 87 2.52 -7.79 -0.85
N THR A 88 2.21 -6.75 -1.63
CA THR A 88 1.95 -5.42 -1.09
C THR A 88 0.67 -5.43 -0.23
N ARG A 89 -0.40 -6.10 -0.66
CA ARG A 89 -1.62 -6.26 0.16
C ARG A 89 -1.34 -6.99 1.47
N GLN A 90 -0.58 -8.08 1.43
CA GLN A 90 -0.20 -8.81 2.65
C GLN A 90 0.53 -7.91 3.64
N GLU A 91 1.44 -7.08 3.15
CA GLU A 91 2.17 -6.14 3.97
C GLU A 91 1.25 -5.08 4.60
N ILE A 92 0.37 -4.46 3.80
CA ILE A 92 -0.64 -3.50 4.28
C ILE A 92 -1.50 -4.13 5.39
N GLN A 93 -1.95 -5.37 5.20
CA GLN A 93 -2.73 -6.09 6.21
C GLN A 93 -1.94 -6.33 7.50
N ILE A 94 -0.65 -6.69 7.40
CA ILE A 94 0.22 -6.82 8.58
C ILE A 94 0.34 -5.47 9.30
N SER A 95 0.58 -4.37 8.58
CA SER A 95 0.66 -3.04 9.18
C SER A 95 -0.64 -2.64 9.91
N ILE A 96 -1.80 -2.93 9.32
CA ILE A 96 -3.11 -2.69 9.95
C ILE A 96 -3.27 -3.51 11.24
N ILE A 97 -2.91 -4.80 11.20
CA ILE A 97 -3.01 -5.69 12.36
C ILE A 97 -2.07 -5.23 13.48
N LEU A 98 -0.82 -4.90 13.17
CA LEU A 98 0.15 -4.40 14.13
C LEU A 98 -0.34 -3.10 14.79
N TRP A 99 -0.90 -2.18 14.01
CA TRP A 99 -1.48 -0.94 14.51
C TRP A 99 -2.68 -1.20 15.45
N ARG A 100 -3.64 -2.06 15.05
CA ARG A 100 -4.79 -2.43 15.90
C ARG A 100 -4.37 -3.10 17.21
N ASN A 101 -3.39 -4.00 17.14
CA ASN A 101 -2.87 -4.68 18.33
C ASN A 101 -2.18 -3.72 19.31
N TRP A 102 -1.57 -2.65 18.80
CA TRP A 102 -1.04 -1.59 19.64
C TRP A 102 -2.17 -0.78 20.30
N GLU A 103 -3.22 -0.44 19.55
CA GLU A 103 -4.34 0.37 20.05
C GLU A 103 -5.06 -0.29 21.22
N ILE A 104 -5.20 -1.62 21.18
CA ILE A 104 -5.82 -2.43 22.24
C ILE A 104 -4.95 -2.50 23.51
N LYS A 105 -3.63 -2.36 23.39
CA LYS A 105 -2.68 -2.50 24.52
C LYS A 105 -2.48 -1.20 25.31
N ARG A 106 -3.09 -0.10 24.88
CA ARG A 106 -3.04 1.21 25.51
C ARG A 106 -4.19 1.38 26.51
#